data_AF-B2WM46-F1
#
_entry.id   AF-B2WM46-F1
#
_cell.length_a   1.000
_cell.length_b   1.000
_cell.length_c   1.000
_cell.angle_alpha   90.00
_cell.angle_beta   90.00
_cell.angle_gamma   90.00
#
_symmetry.space_group_name_H-M   'P 1'
#
loop_
_entity.id
_entity.type
_entity.pdbx_description
1 polymer ?
#
loop_
_entity_poly.entity_id
_entity_poly.type
_entity_poly.pdbx_seq_one_letter_code
_entity_poly.pdbx_strand_id
1 'polypeptide(L)'
;MSNHIPMTFRLMDLPLELFQQIIYETILARGRKRGLRLMLVNRFFREQVRYVLCMNSMLDGAWPYQGEYSMVQSYLEYWVNTEPRDGNRILVIIRQVAEHLTTEESETKRYISSLCKLAMNHDGFFRSLRNASVRECILKQEFETHLHAAAVYMNHVSDIQAWGIPESTSFLFGAPYDLAARYGSTDIMEPYLQHDIAQVDICALVAAAQKGRLDMVRFIFESHMDAKSDQWKSFWMTRNGQIRIRTMLITPNPEIWDYFLNERGKVKLTFDPSMAGLCSMRQLSVCIRSRCCRFGWTEMARYIIGRAKEISLPYKQIHLQIAISA
;
A
#
# COMPACT_ATOMS: atom_id res chain seq x y z
N MET A 1 39.64 -56.52 -6.04
CA MET A 1 39.66 -55.07 -5.74
C MET A 1 38.26 -54.54 -5.98
N SER A 2 37.46 -54.45 -4.92
CA SER A 2 36.11 -53.88 -4.97
C SER A 2 36.22 -52.36 -5.07
N ASN A 3 35.85 -51.82 -6.23
CA ASN A 3 35.71 -50.38 -6.44
C ASN A 3 34.52 -49.87 -5.62
N HIS A 4 34.75 -49.52 -4.35
CA HIS A 4 33.82 -48.68 -3.61
C HIS A 4 33.87 -47.28 -4.19
N ILE A 5 32.97 -47.00 -5.14
CA ILE A 5 32.65 -45.64 -5.54
C ILE A 5 32.09 -44.95 -4.28
N PRO A 6 32.69 -43.85 -3.80
CA PRO A 6 32.12 -43.13 -2.67
C PRO A 6 30.75 -42.60 -3.11
N MET A 7 29.67 -43.06 -2.48
CA MET A 7 28.37 -42.42 -2.65
C MET A 7 28.47 -41.02 -2.04
N THR A 8 28.70 -40.03 -2.90
CA THR A 8 28.59 -38.62 -2.52
C THR A 8 27.12 -38.30 -2.34
N PHE A 9 26.62 -38.43 -1.11
CA PHE A 9 25.30 -37.94 -0.73
C PHE A 9 25.27 -36.41 -0.82
N ARG A 10 24.40 -35.87 -1.68
CA ARG A 10 24.17 -34.42 -1.74
C ARG A 10 23.03 -34.09 -0.79
N LEU A 11 23.06 -32.86 -0.26
CA LEU A 11 22.02 -32.35 0.62
C LEU A 11 20.61 -32.41 -0.01
N MET A 12 20.52 -32.32 -1.34
CA MET A 12 19.29 -32.40 -2.12
C MET A 12 18.76 -33.83 -2.29
N ASP A 13 19.57 -34.84 -1.99
CA ASP A 13 19.19 -36.26 -2.09
C ASP A 13 18.52 -36.76 -0.81
N LEU A 14 18.40 -35.89 0.21
CA LEU A 14 17.70 -36.19 1.47
C LEU A 14 16.18 -36.22 1.27
N PRO A 15 15.46 -37.04 2.05
CA PRO A 15 14.03 -36.89 2.25
C PRO A 15 13.66 -35.45 2.58
N LEU A 16 12.53 -35.00 2.05
CA LEU A 16 12.10 -33.60 2.11
C LEU A 16 11.97 -33.12 3.57
N GLU A 17 11.50 -33.99 4.45
CA GLU A 17 11.30 -33.74 5.88
C GLU A 17 12.63 -33.45 6.58
N LEU A 18 13.67 -34.25 6.28
CA LEU A 18 15.01 -34.05 6.84
C LEU A 18 15.65 -32.77 6.30
N PHE A 19 15.46 -32.48 5.02
CA PHE A 19 15.92 -31.23 4.42
C PHE A 19 15.25 -30.01 5.08
N GLN A 20 13.93 -30.05 5.28
CA GLN A 20 13.17 -29.01 5.97
C GLN A 20 13.61 -28.83 7.43
N GLN A 21 13.87 -29.92 8.15
CA GLN A 21 14.41 -29.87 9.51
C GLN A 21 15.80 -29.24 9.56
N ILE A 22 16.69 -29.58 8.62
CA ILE A 22 18.00 -28.95 8.50
C ILE A 22 17.87 -27.44 8.26
N ILE A 23 16.94 -27.02 7.39
CA ILE A 23 16.67 -25.60 7.16
C ILE A 23 16.20 -24.93 8.46
N TYR A 24 15.25 -25.54 9.17
CA TYR A 24 14.73 -25.01 10.43
C TYR A 24 15.84 -24.77 11.45
N GLU A 25 16.64 -25.78 11.73
CA GLU A 25 17.77 -25.70 12.67
C GLU A 25 18.83 -24.69 12.19
N THR A 26 19.06 -24.61 10.89
CA THR A 26 20.00 -23.63 10.32
C THR A 26 19.52 -22.19 10.55
N ILE A 27 18.23 -21.93 10.38
CA ILE A 27 17.64 -20.60 10.63
C ILE A 27 17.73 -20.26 12.13
N LEU A 28 17.46 -21.21 13.02
CA LEU A 28 17.60 -21.02 14.47
C LEU A 28 19.06 -20.72 14.86
N ALA A 29 20.00 -21.54 14.43
CA ALA A 29 21.40 -21.43 14.80
C ALA A 29 22.08 -20.16 14.24
N ARG A 30 21.71 -19.74 13.02
CA ARG A 30 22.38 -18.61 12.32
C ARG A 30 21.60 -17.31 12.43
N GLY A 31 20.36 -17.36 12.89
CA GLY A 31 19.43 -16.24 12.99
C GLY A 31 18.70 -15.94 11.67
N ARG A 32 17.46 -15.44 11.81
CA ARG A 32 16.48 -15.20 10.74
C ARG A 32 17.07 -14.50 9.51
N LYS A 33 17.76 -13.36 9.69
CA LYS A 33 18.35 -12.60 8.57
C LYS A 33 19.37 -13.39 7.75
N ARG A 34 20.20 -14.22 8.40
CA ARG A 34 21.21 -15.04 7.70
C ARG A 34 20.57 -16.30 7.10
N GLY A 35 19.62 -16.91 7.81
CA GLY A 35 18.82 -18.03 7.31
C GLY A 35 18.07 -17.71 6.02
N LEU A 36 17.49 -16.51 5.91
CA LEU A 36 16.81 -16.05 4.70
C LEU A 36 17.70 -16.03 3.44
N ARG A 37 19.03 -15.92 3.59
CA ARG A 37 19.96 -15.96 2.44
C ARG A 37 19.98 -17.30 1.74
N LEU A 38 19.54 -18.38 2.40
CA LEU A 38 19.37 -19.70 1.77
C LEU A 38 18.41 -19.63 0.57
N MET A 39 17.47 -18.69 0.55
CA MET A 39 16.56 -18.46 -0.58
C MET A 39 17.25 -17.97 -1.87
N LEU A 40 18.51 -17.54 -1.78
CA LEU A 40 19.32 -17.10 -2.91
C LEU A 40 20.05 -18.26 -3.60
N VAL A 41 20.10 -19.44 -2.98
CA VAL A 41 20.83 -20.60 -3.52
C VAL A 41 20.20 -21.09 -4.81
N ASN A 42 18.91 -21.43 -4.77
CA ASN A 42 18.12 -21.81 -5.94
C ASN A 42 16.61 -21.76 -5.63
N ARG A 43 15.76 -22.07 -6.63
CA ARG A 43 14.30 -22.07 -6.49
C ARG A 43 13.79 -23.07 -5.44
N PHE A 44 14.36 -24.27 -5.38
CA PHE A 44 13.95 -25.29 -4.40
C PHE A 44 14.21 -24.83 -2.97
N PHE A 45 15.42 -24.34 -2.68
CA PHE A 45 15.73 -23.74 -1.37
C PHE A 45 14.80 -22.57 -1.03
N ARG A 46 14.47 -21.72 -2.01
CA ARG A 46 13.52 -20.62 -1.82
C ARG A 46 12.14 -21.12 -1.39
N GLU A 47 11.63 -22.16 -2.04
CA GLU A 47 10.32 -22.75 -1.73
C GLU A 47 10.34 -23.44 -0.36
N GLN A 48 11.38 -24.23 -0.06
CA GLN A 48 11.48 -24.94 1.23
C GLN A 48 11.75 -24.01 2.41
N VAL A 49 12.57 -22.97 2.26
CA VAL A 49 12.75 -21.94 3.30
C VAL A 49 11.43 -21.24 3.58
N ARG A 50 10.65 -20.87 2.55
CA ARG A 50 9.31 -20.30 2.73
C ARG A 50 8.40 -21.24 3.50
N TYR A 51 8.34 -22.52 3.10
CA TYR A 51 7.56 -23.53 3.78
C TYR A 51 7.94 -23.66 5.26
N VAL A 52 9.23 -23.79 5.57
CA VAL A 52 9.73 -23.94 6.95
C VAL A 52 9.42 -22.70 7.79
N LEU A 53 9.58 -21.50 7.23
CA LEU A 53 9.20 -20.26 7.92
C LEU A 53 7.70 -20.27 8.26
N CYS A 54 6.85 -20.56 7.28
CA CYS A 54 5.39 -20.63 7.39
C CYS A 54 4.93 -21.66 8.43
N MET A 55 5.42 -22.89 8.35
CA MET A 55 5.03 -23.99 9.22
C MET A 55 5.44 -23.78 10.68
N ASN A 56 6.57 -23.13 10.93
CA ASN A 56 7.14 -22.98 12.27
C ASN A 56 6.95 -21.57 12.85
N SER A 57 6.05 -20.76 12.27
CA SER A 57 5.73 -19.42 12.72
C SER A 57 6.95 -18.51 13.00
N MET A 58 8.01 -18.64 12.17
CA MET A 58 9.33 -18.07 12.52
C MET A 58 9.41 -16.54 12.31
N LEU A 59 8.44 -15.94 11.61
CA LEU A 59 8.41 -14.50 11.34
C LEU A 59 7.56 -13.71 12.34
N ASP A 60 7.00 -14.38 13.35
CA ASP A 60 6.15 -13.77 14.36
C ASP A 60 6.88 -12.66 15.11
N GLY A 61 6.25 -11.50 15.17
CA GLY A 61 6.81 -10.30 15.80
C GLY A 61 7.97 -9.62 15.07
N ALA A 62 8.42 -10.15 13.92
CA ALA A 62 9.52 -9.62 13.13
C ALA A 62 9.08 -9.10 11.75
N TRP A 63 7.92 -8.44 11.71
CA TRP A 63 7.38 -7.85 10.49
C TRP A 63 8.29 -6.71 10.01
N PRO A 64 8.81 -6.76 8.77
CA PRO A 64 9.63 -5.69 8.26
C PRO A 64 8.80 -4.41 8.13
N TYR A 65 9.29 -3.35 8.77
CA TYR A 65 8.77 -2.00 8.63
C TYR A 65 9.13 -1.51 7.22
N GLN A 66 8.24 -1.77 6.26
CA GLN A 66 8.30 -1.31 4.86
C GLN A 66 9.45 -1.91 4.02
N GLY A 67 9.13 -2.58 2.92
CA GLY A 67 10.08 -2.68 1.79
C GLY A 67 10.12 -3.99 1.00
N GLU A 68 9.85 -5.15 1.61
CA GLU A 68 9.92 -6.44 0.88
C GLU A 68 8.62 -7.23 1.03
N TYR A 69 7.61 -6.79 0.29
CA TYR A 69 6.23 -7.27 0.42
C TYR A 69 6.04 -8.72 -0.04
N SER A 70 6.81 -9.22 -1.01
CA SER A 70 6.47 -10.50 -1.66
C SER A 70 6.56 -11.73 -0.74
N MET A 71 7.57 -11.80 0.14
CA MET A 71 7.73 -12.95 1.04
C MET A 71 6.75 -12.89 2.21
N VAL A 72 6.60 -11.71 2.80
CA VAL A 72 5.69 -11.48 3.93
C VAL A 72 4.24 -11.64 3.49
N GLN A 73 3.92 -11.24 2.26
CA GLN A 73 2.61 -11.44 1.67
C GLN A 73 2.30 -12.94 1.52
N SER A 74 3.19 -13.75 0.93
CA SER A 74 2.96 -15.20 0.83
C SER A 74 2.83 -15.88 2.19
N TYR A 75 3.56 -15.40 3.20
CA TYR A 75 3.46 -15.89 4.57
C TYR A 75 2.09 -15.56 5.18
N LEU A 76 1.63 -14.31 5.01
CA LEU A 76 0.31 -13.87 5.46
C LEU A 76 -0.81 -14.61 4.73
N GLU A 77 -0.69 -14.82 3.42
CA GLU A 77 -1.64 -15.60 2.63
C GLU A 77 -1.76 -17.04 3.15
N TYR A 78 -0.63 -17.69 3.42
CA TYR A 78 -0.60 -19.03 4.00
C TYR A 78 -1.37 -19.06 5.32
N TRP A 79 -1.04 -18.14 6.24
CA TRP A 79 -1.74 -17.99 7.52
C TRP A 79 -3.23 -17.73 7.36
N VAL A 80 -3.62 -16.79 6.50
CA VAL A 80 -5.04 -16.52 6.24
C VAL A 80 -5.74 -17.75 5.69
N ASN A 81 -5.08 -18.68 4.99
CA ASN A 81 -5.70 -19.92 4.52
C ASN A 81 -5.74 -21.04 5.58
N THR A 82 -4.72 -21.15 6.43
CA THR A 82 -4.59 -22.25 7.39
C THR A 82 -5.10 -21.95 8.79
N GLU A 83 -5.38 -20.68 9.11
CA GLU A 83 -5.84 -20.28 10.44
C GLU A 83 -7.12 -21.03 10.84
N PRO A 84 -7.19 -21.62 12.04
CA PRO A 84 -8.43 -22.18 12.58
C PRO A 84 -9.53 -21.13 12.68
N ARG A 85 -10.80 -21.54 12.65
CA ARG A 85 -11.95 -20.62 12.75
C ARG A 85 -12.00 -19.86 14.07
N ASP A 86 -11.47 -20.47 15.14
CA ASP A 86 -11.33 -19.95 16.49
C ASP A 86 -9.94 -19.35 16.77
N GLY A 87 -9.08 -19.27 15.75
CA GLY A 87 -7.74 -18.73 15.85
C GLY A 87 -7.68 -17.19 15.78
N ASN A 88 -6.65 -16.67 15.14
CA ASN A 88 -6.46 -15.24 14.97
C ASN A 88 -7.58 -14.62 14.13
N ARG A 89 -8.41 -13.84 14.81
CA ARG A 89 -9.63 -13.24 14.24
C ARG A 89 -9.36 -12.32 13.07
N ILE A 90 -8.23 -11.61 13.04
CA ILE A 90 -7.91 -10.74 11.91
C ILE A 90 -7.69 -11.56 10.63
N LEU A 91 -7.01 -12.70 10.75
CA LEU A 91 -6.79 -13.61 9.64
C LEU A 91 -8.11 -14.24 9.17
N VAL A 92 -8.95 -14.65 10.13
CA VAL A 92 -10.29 -15.20 9.85
C VAL A 92 -11.19 -14.16 9.17
N ILE A 93 -11.19 -12.90 9.60
CA ILE A 93 -11.95 -11.82 8.94
C ILE A 93 -11.52 -11.68 7.48
N ILE A 94 -10.21 -11.65 7.18
CA ILE A 94 -9.74 -11.52 5.79
C ILE A 94 -10.28 -12.66 4.94
N ARG A 95 -10.26 -13.90 5.46
CA ARG A 95 -10.82 -15.07 4.77
C ARG A 95 -12.34 -14.93 4.57
N GLN A 96 -13.07 -14.59 5.63
CA GLN A 96 -14.53 -14.44 5.59
C GLN A 96 -14.97 -13.33 4.62
N VAL A 97 -14.25 -12.21 4.57
CA VAL A 97 -14.52 -11.13 3.62
C VAL A 97 -14.29 -11.62 2.19
N ALA A 98 -13.21 -12.37 1.93
CA ALA A 98 -12.97 -12.96 0.61
C ALA A 98 -14.10 -13.94 0.21
N GLU A 99 -14.53 -14.81 1.12
CA GLU A 99 -15.62 -15.77 0.92
C GLU A 99 -16.99 -15.08 0.74
N HIS A 100 -17.21 -13.89 1.30
CA HIS A 100 -18.43 -13.13 1.09
C HIS A 100 -18.47 -12.45 -0.28
N LEU A 101 -17.33 -11.99 -0.78
CA LEU A 101 -17.25 -11.27 -2.06
C LEU A 101 -17.21 -12.20 -3.28
N THR A 102 -16.96 -13.50 -3.10
CA THR A 102 -17.03 -14.49 -4.18
C THR A 102 -17.40 -15.87 -3.65
N THR A 103 -18.28 -16.54 -4.38
CA THR A 103 -18.69 -17.93 -4.11
C THR A 103 -17.79 -18.95 -4.80
N GLU A 104 -16.88 -18.51 -5.68
CA GLU A 104 -15.98 -19.37 -6.43
C GLU A 104 -14.66 -19.59 -5.68
N GLU A 105 -14.36 -20.85 -5.34
CA GLU A 105 -13.16 -21.23 -4.58
C GLU A 105 -11.84 -20.80 -5.28
N SER A 106 -11.81 -20.82 -6.61
CA SER A 106 -10.67 -20.36 -7.40
C SER A 106 -10.39 -18.87 -7.20
N GLU A 107 -11.45 -18.05 -7.14
CA GLU A 107 -11.33 -16.61 -6.95
C GLU A 107 -11.07 -16.24 -5.48
N THR A 108 -11.55 -17.04 -4.52
CA THR A 108 -11.29 -16.80 -3.09
C THR A 108 -9.79 -16.69 -2.80
N LYS A 109 -8.95 -17.55 -3.38
CA LYS A 109 -7.48 -17.50 -3.20
C LYS A 109 -6.89 -16.20 -3.74
N ARG A 110 -7.35 -15.74 -4.90
CA ARG A 110 -6.93 -14.47 -5.51
C ARG A 110 -7.38 -13.28 -4.67
N TYR A 111 -8.58 -13.35 -4.10
CA TYR A 111 -9.14 -12.32 -3.23
C TYR A 111 -8.35 -12.23 -1.94
N ILE A 112 -8.06 -13.36 -1.29
CA ILE A 112 -7.18 -13.43 -0.12
C ILE A 112 -5.83 -12.78 -0.41
N SER A 113 -5.17 -13.15 -1.52
CA SER A 113 -3.89 -12.55 -1.91
C SER A 113 -3.97 -11.02 -2.04
N SER A 114 -5.03 -10.53 -2.69
CA SER A 114 -5.26 -9.11 -2.93
C SER A 114 -5.55 -8.36 -1.61
N LEU A 115 -6.34 -8.94 -0.72
CA LEU A 115 -6.70 -8.38 0.59
C LEU A 115 -5.52 -8.43 1.57
N CYS A 116 -4.69 -9.46 1.54
CA CYS A 116 -3.44 -9.51 2.30
C CYS A 116 -2.52 -8.35 1.89
N LYS A 117 -2.34 -8.13 0.59
CA LYS A 117 -1.57 -6.99 0.08
C LYS A 117 -2.18 -5.65 0.49
N LEU A 118 -3.51 -5.53 0.45
CA LEU A 118 -4.20 -4.31 0.89
C LEU A 118 -3.96 -4.04 2.38
N ALA A 119 -4.20 -5.04 3.22
CA ALA A 119 -4.03 -4.95 4.66
C ALA A 119 -2.59 -4.59 5.05
N MET A 120 -1.59 -5.21 4.42
CA MET A 120 -0.18 -4.91 4.68
C MET A 120 0.24 -3.47 4.33
N ASN A 121 -0.51 -2.80 3.44
CA ASN A 121 -0.27 -1.40 3.10
C ASN A 121 -0.95 -0.42 4.07
N HIS A 122 -1.79 -0.91 4.99
CA HIS A 122 -2.45 -0.11 6.00
C HIS A 122 -1.60 -0.02 7.28
N ASP A 123 -1.27 1.19 7.71
CA ASP A 123 -0.32 1.45 8.81
C ASP A 123 -0.76 0.86 10.17
N GLY A 124 -2.05 0.54 10.32
CA GLY A 124 -2.60 -0.09 11.53
C GLY A 124 -2.57 -1.62 11.54
N PHE A 125 -2.38 -2.28 10.39
CA PHE A 125 -2.66 -3.71 10.24
C PHE A 125 -1.80 -4.59 11.17
N PHE A 126 -0.48 -4.43 11.15
CA PHE A 126 0.41 -5.28 11.96
C PHE A 126 0.22 -5.06 13.47
N ARG A 127 -0.19 -3.86 13.88
CA ARG A 127 -0.56 -3.58 15.27
C ARG A 127 -1.83 -4.35 15.65
N SER A 128 -2.85 -4.31 14.79
CA SER A 128 -4.10 -5.03 14.97
C SER A 128 -3.90 -6.55 14.97
N LEU A 129 -3.07 -7.06 14.06
CA LEU A 129 -2.75 -8.49 13.96
C LEU A 129 -2.08 -9.02 15.25
N ARG A 130 -1.18 -8.23 15.86
CA ARG A 130 -0.52 -8.58 17.12
C ARG A 130 -1.48 -8.54 18.33
N ASN A 131 -2.44 -7.63 18.32
CA ASN A 131 -3.39 -7.45 19.41
C ASN A 131 -4.68 -8.29 19.23
N ALA A 132 -4.77 -9.05 18.14
CA ALA A 132 -5.96 -9.81 17.74
C ALA A 132 -6.42 -10.84 18.79
N SER A 133 -5.48 -11.41 19.55
CA SER A 133 -5.76 -12.41 20.59
C SER A 133 -6.52 -11.86 21.80
N VAL A 134 -6.68 -10.52 21.91
CA VAL A 134 -7.32 -9.86 23.06
C VAL A 134 -8.80 -9.53 22.81
N ARG A 135 -9.28 -9.51 21.55
CA ARG A 135 -10.66 -9.12 21.23
C ARG A 135 -11.60 -10.33 21.20
N GLU A 136 -12.56 -10.38 22.12
CA GLU A 136 -13.52 -11.49 22.28
C GLU A 136 -14.70 -11.50 21.29
N CYS A 137 -15.03 -10.40 20.61
CA CYS A 137 -16.05 -10.33 19.54
C CYS A 137 -15.77 -9.16 18.56
N ILE A 138 -16.12 -9.34 17.29
CA ILE A 138 -16.19 -8.26 16.28
C ILE A 138 -17.67 -7.93 16.10
N LEU A 139 -18.01 -6.65 16.14
CA LEU A 139 -19.39 -6.22 15.95
C LEU A 139 -19.79 -6.42 14.48
N LYS A 140 -21.06 -6.75 14.22
CA LYS A 140 -21.58 -6.91 12.86
C LYS A 140 -21.26 -5.70 11.96
N GLN A 141 -21.41 -4.49 12.52
CA GLN A 141 -21.10 -3.23 11.84
C GLN A 141 -19.61 -3.08 11.48
N GLU A 142 -18.70 -3.59 12.32
CA GLU A 142 -17.26 -3.58 12.00
C GLU A 142 -16.97 -4.52 10.82
N PHE A 143 -17.61 -5.70 10.79
CA PHE A 143 -17.47 -6.63 9.67
C PHE A 143 -18.00 -6.03 8.36
N GLU A 144 -19.19 -5.42 8.39
CA GLU A 144 -19.77 -4.72 7.23
C GLU A 144 -18.83 -3.62 6.71
N THR A 145 -18.17 -2.89 7.60
CA THR A 145 -17.18 -1.87 7.21
C THR A 145 -15.95 -2.48 6.53
N HIS A 146 -15.47 -3.63 7.01
CA HIS A 146 -14.38 -4.38 6.35
C HIS A 146 -14.79 -4.91 4.99
N LEU A 147 -15.99 -5.47 4.89
CA LEU A 147 -16.56 -6.00 3.66
C LEU A 147 -16.71 -4.89 2.61
N HIS A 148 -17.23 -3.72 3.02
CA HIS A 148 -17.39 -2.57 2.15
C HIS A 148 -16.06 -2.05 1.61
N ALA A 149 -15.05 -1.90 2.48
CA ALA A 149 -13.71 -1.47 2.06
C ALA A 149 -13.06 -2.45 1.08
N ALA A 150 -13.25 -3.75 1.30
CA ALA A 150 -12.79 -4.79 0.39
C ALA A 150 -13.53 -4.77 -0.95
N ALA A 151 -14.86 -4.60 -0.93
CA ALA A 151 -15.67 -4.47 -2.14
C ALA A 151 -15.22 -3.30 -3.01
N VAL A 152 -14.92 -2.14 -2.39
CA VAL A 152 -14.35 -0.98 -3.09
C VAL A 152 -13.03 -1.33 -3.76
N TYR A 153 -12.12 -1.97 -3.04
CA TYR A 153 -10.81 -2.33 -3.59
C TYR A 153 -10.90 -3.38 -4.70
N MET A 154 -11.86 -4.29 -4.61
CA MET A 154 -12.09 -5.36 -5.59
C MET A 154 -13.06 -4.95 -6.72
N ASN A 155 -13.52 -3.71 -6.72
CA ASN A 155 -14.38 -3.10 -7.74
C ASN A 155 -15.78 -3.76 -7.87
N HIS A 156 -16.40 -4.13 -6.74
CA HIS A 156 -17.79 -4.63 -6.68
C HIS A 156 -18.81 -3.49 -6.65
N VAL A 157 -18.99 -2.81 -7.79
CA VAL A 157 -19.83 -1.61 -7.90
C VAL A 157 -21.28 -1.85 -7.46
N SER A 158 -21.89 -2.95 -7.93
CA SER A 158 -23.30 -3.27 -7.65
C SER A 158 -23.57 -3.52 -6.17
N ASP A 159 -22.65 -4.20 -5.48
CA ASP A 159 -22.75 -4.48 -4.05
C ASP A 159 -22.65 -3.19 -3.21
N ILE A 160 -21.69 -2.32 -3.56
CA ILE A 160 -21.48 -1.03 -2.89
C ILE A 160 -22.73 -0.15 -3.00
N GLN A 161 -23.36 -0.13 -4.17
CA GLN A 161 -24.61 0.62 -4.38
C GLN A 161 -25.77 0.05 -3.57
N ALA A 162 -25.82 -1.27 -3.38
CA ALA A 162 -26.87 -1.92 -2.60
C ALA A 162 -26.71 -1.74 -1.08
N TRP A 163 -25.47 -1.71 -0.56
CA TRP A 163 -25.20 -1.65 0.88
C TRP A 163 -25.23 -0.24 1.47
N GLY A 164 -25.01 0.79 0.64
CA GLY A 164 -24.87 2.16 1.11
C GLY A 164 -23.48 2.43 1.72
N ILE A 165 -23.24 3.65 2.18
CA ILE A 165 -21.92 4.06 2.67
C ILE A 165 -21.82 3.85 4.19
N PRO A 166 -20.80 3.12 4.69
CA PRO A 166 -20.62 2.95 6.12
C PRO A 166 -20.17 4.26 6.79
N GLU A 167 -20.63 4.51 8.02
CA GLU A 167 -20.24 5.68 8.82
C GLU A 167 -18.78 5.64 9.32
N SER A 168 -18.17 4.45 9.32
CA SER A 168 -16.86 4.20 9.91
C SER A 168 -15.83 3.71 8.89
N THR A 169 -14.57 3.65 9.31
CA THR A 169 -13.45 3.19 8.46
C THR A 169 -12.95 1.82 8.89
N SER A 170 -12.48 1.03 7.93
CA SER A 170 -11.94 -0.30 8.20
C SER A 170 -10.58 -0.18 8.86
N PHE A 171 -10.43 -0.63 10.11
CA PHE A 171 -9.10 -0.69 10.74
C PHE A 171 -8.14 -1.69 10.07
N LEU A 172 -8.66 -2.58 9.21
CA LEU A 172 -7.88 -3.54 8.43
C LEU A 172 -7.44 -3.00 7.08
N PHE A 173 -8.37 -2.38 6.36
CA PHE A 173 -8.20 -2.03 4.95
C PHE A 173 -8.13 -0.52 4.69
N GLY A 174 -8.44 0.30 5.69
CA GLY A 174 -8.45 1.76 5.61
C GLY A 174 -9.84 2.34 5.31
N ALA A 175 -9.86 3.62 4.96
CA ALA A 175 -11.09 4.34 4.66
C ALA A 175 -11.62 4.01 3.25
N PRO A 176 -12.89 3.62 3.08
CA PRO A 176 -13.43 3.24 1.78
C PRO A 176 -13.29 4.33 0.69
N TYR A 177 -13.52 5.61 1.01
CA TYR A 177 -13.33 6.71 0.05
C TYR A 177 -11.87 6.88 -0.40
N ASP A 178 -10.90 6.62 0.50
CA ASP A 178 -9.46 6.67 0.15
C ASP A 178 -9.12 5.50 -0.78
N LEU A 179 -9.70 4.32 -0.57
CA LEU A 179 -9.57 3.17 -1.47
C LEU A 179 -10.20 3.42 -2.84
N ALA A 180 -11.41 4.00 -2.88
CA ALA A 180 -12.10 4.35 -4.11
C ALA A 180 -11.25 5.32 -4.95
N ALA A 181 -10.72 6.36 -4.33
CA ALA A 181 -9.84 7.31 -4.99
C ALA A 181 -8.54 6.66 -5.51
N ARG A 182 -7.95 5.74 -4.74
CA ARG A 182 -6.69 5.08 -5.11
C ARG A 182 -6.85 4.02 -6.20
N TYR A 183 -7.96 3.29 -6.20
CA TYR A 183 -8.08 2.02 -6.94
C TYR A 183 -9.43 1.82 -7.64
N GLY A 184 -10.51 2.46 -7.18
CA GLY A 184 -11.87 2.25 -7.69
C GLY A 184 -12.23 3.08 -8.93
N SER A 185 -13.39 2.82 -9.53
CA SER A 185 -13.94 3.64 -10.62
C SER A 185 -14.55 4.96 -10.11
N THR A 186 -14.88 5.87 -11.03
CA THR A 186 -15.65 7.08 -10.75
C THR A 186 -17.03 6.75 -10.17
N ASP A 187 -17.66 5.67 -10.63
CA ASP A 187 -18.97 5.20 -10.16
C ASP A 187 -18.94 4.77 -8.69
N ILE A 188 -17.80 4.22 -8.23
CA ILE A 188 -17.60 3.91 -6.80
C ILE A 188 -17.33 5.19 -6.01
N MET A 189 -16.61 6.15 -6.59
CA MET A 189 -16.23 7.38 -5.90
C MET A 189 -17.41 8.36 -5.74
N GLU A 190 -18.29 8.43 -6.73
CA GLU A 190 -19.40 9.39 -6.80
C GLU A 190 -20.29 9.39 -5.55
N PRO A 191 -20.78 8.25 -5.04
CA PRO A 191 -21.58 8.23 -3.81
C PRO A 191 -20.86 8.85 -2.61
N TYR A 192 -19.53 8.68 -2.49
CA TYR A 192 -18.77 9.25 -1.38
C TYR A 192 -18.63 10.77 -1.46
N LEU A 193 -18.58 11.33 -2.68
CA LEU A 193 -18.53 12.79 -2.87
C LEU A 193 -19.88 13.45 -2.60
N GLN A 194 -20.98 12.71 -2.78
CA GLN A 194 -22.33 13.18 -2.49
C GLN A 194 -22.71 13.05 -1.02
N HIS A 195 -22.01 12.19 -0.28
CA HIS A 195 -22.26 11.97 1.14
C HIS A 195 -21.59 13.05 1.98
N ASP A 196 -22.27 13.56 3.01
CA ASP A 196 -21.75 14.60 3.91
C ASP A 196 -20.75 14.01 4.91
N ILE A 197 -19.58 13.60 4.42
CA ILE A 197 -18.48 13.13 5.23
C ILE A 197 -17.38 14.18 5.19
N ALA A 198 -17.10 14.77 6.36
CA ALA A 198 -16.13 15.85 6.47
C ALA A 198 -14.77 15.50 5.84
N GLN A 199 -14.33 16.36 4.90
CA GLN A 199 -13.02 16.28 4.24
C GLN A 199 -12.77 15.05 3.34
N VAL A 200 -13.81 14.29 2.96
CA VAL A 200 -13.64 13.16 2.03
C VAL A 200 -12.95 13.58 0.75
N ASP A 201 -13.36 14.69 0.17
CA ASP A 201 -12.91 15.11 -1.16
C ASP A 201 -11.44 15.48 -1.15
N ILE A 202 -10.99 16.17 -0.10
CA ILE A 202 -9.58 16.54 0.06
C ILE A 202 -8.72 15.30 0.28
N CYS A 203 -9.17 14.38 1.14
CA CYS A 203 -8.44 13.15 1.42
C CYS A 203 -8.39 12.24 0.18
N ALA A 204 -9.52 12.07 -0.51
CA ALA A 204 -9.65 11.34 -1.76
C ALA A 204 -8.76 11.95 -2.86
N LEU A 205 -8.73 13.28 -2.99
CA LEU A 205 -7.89 13.99 -3.95
C LEU A 205 -6.40 13.78 -3.67
N VAL A 206 -5.97 13.82 -2.40
CA VAL A 206 -4.59 13.44 -2.01
C VAL A 206 -4.31 11.99 -2.40
N ALA A 207 -5.24 11.08 -2.12
CA ALA A 207 -5.08 9.66 -2.35
C ALA A 207 -4.94 9.32 -3.84
N ALA A 208 -5.80 9.89 -4.69
CA ALA A 208 -5.76 9.77 -6.14
C ALA A 208 -4.45 10.35 -6.71
N ALA A 209 -4.05 11.54 -6.26
CA ALA A 209 -2.81 12.17 -6.67
C ALA A 209 -1.57 11.34 -6.31
N GLN A 210 -1.49 10.82 -5.08
CA GLN A 210 -0.39 9.96 -4.64
C GLN A 210 -0.30 8.63 -5.40
N LYS A 211 -1.42 8.17 -5.97
CA LYS A 211 -1.45 6.99 -6.85
C LYS A 211 -1.20 7.32 -8.32
N GLY A 212 -1.17 8.60 -8.70
CA GLY A 212 -0.93 9.01 -10.08
C GLY A 212 -2.16 8.95 -10.97
N ARG A 213 -3.36 8.91 -10.38
CA ARG A 213 -4.63 8.79 -11.10
C ARG A 213 -5.18 10.15 -11.52
N LEU A 214 -4.75 10.62 -12.68
CA LEU A 214 -5.15 11.93 -13.21
C LEU A 214 -6.66 12.01 -13.49
N ASP A 215 -7.23 10.93 -14.03
CA ASP A 215 -8.67 10.75 -14.27
C ASP A 215 -9.47 11.04 -12.99
N MET A 216 -9.11 10.38 -11.89
CA MET A 216 -9.79 10.50 -10.62
C MET A 216 -9.52 11.86 -9.95
N VAL A 217 -8.32 12.42 -10.11
CA VAL A 217 -8.00 13.78 -9.63
C VAL A 217 -8.90 14.81 -10.31
N ARG A 218 -9.07 14.73 -11.64
CA ARG A 218 -9.95 15.64 -12.39
C ARG A 218 -11.39 15.47 -11.95
N PHE A 219 -11.89 14.23 -11.92
CA PHE A 219 -13.25 13.92 -11.48
C PHE A 219 -13.56 14.53 -10.10
N ILE A 220 -12.76 14.22 -9.07
CA ILE A 220 -12.99 14.73 -7.71
C ILE A 220 -12.91 16.27 -7.67
N PHE A 221 -11.94 16.85 -8.37
CA PHE A 221 -11.74 18.30 -8.37
C PHE A 221 -12.86 19.05 -9.09
N GLU A 222 -13.31 18.53 -10.24
CA GLU A 222 -14.39 19.11 -11.07
C GLU A 222 -15.74 19.02 -10.36
N SER A 223 -16.07 17.87 -9.74
CA SER A 223 -17.29 17.73 -8.93
C SER A 223 -17.40 18.79 -7.82
N HIS A 224 -16.28 19.28 -7.30
CA HIS A 224 -16.23 20.33 -6.28
C HIS A 224 -16.21 21.75 -6.84
N MET A 225 -15.64 21.95 -8.03
CA MET A 225 -15.66 23.23 -8.72
C MET A 225 -17.07 23.59 -9.19
N ASP A 226 -17.83 22.61 -9.67
CA ASP A 226 -19.21 22.80 -10.09
C ASP A 226 -20.13 23.11 -8.90
N ALA A 227 -19.81 22.58 -7.72
CA ALA A 227 -20.52 22.90 -6.48
C ALA A 227 -20.29 24.36 -5.96
N LYS A 228 -19.40 25.14 -6.60
CA LYS A 228 -19.16 26.59 -6.37
C LYS A 228 -19.11 27.04 -4.89
N SER A 229 -18.65 26.21 -3.95
CA SER A 229 -18.59 26.67 -2.56
C SER A 229 -17.37 27.59 -2.37
N ASP A 230 -17.61 28.84 -1.96
CA ASP A 230 -16.55 29.77 -1.55
C ASP A 230 -15.71 29.19 -0.40
N GLN A 231 -16.31 28.28 0.38
CA GLN A 231 -15.65 27.48 1.40
C GLN A 231 -14.51 26.64 0.81
N TRP A 232 -14.73 25.93 -0.31
CA TRP A 232 -13.68 25.13 -0.96
C TRP A 232 -12.52 26.01 -1.43
N LYS A 233 -12.79 27.13 -2.10
CA LYS A 233 -11.76 28.10 -2.50
C LYS A 233 -10.99 28.65 -1.30
N SER A 234 -11.69 28.99 -0.22
CA SER A 234 -11.08 29.49 1.01
C SER A 234 -10.21 28.44 1.70
N PHE A 235 -10.62 27.16 1.67
CA PHE A 235 -9.86 26.06 2.27
C PHE A 235 -8.45 25.97 1.68
N TRP A 236 -8.32 26.05 0.36
CA TRP A 236 -7.02 26.03 -0.33
C TRP A 236 -6.09 27.19 0.08
N MET A 237 -6.66 28.31 0.51
CA MET A 237 -5.89 29.46 1.03
C MET A 237 -5.45 29.28 2.48
N THR A 238 -6.09 28.37 3.23
CA THR A 238 -5.67 28.07 4.61
C THR A 238 -4.33 27.33 4.65
N ARG A 239 -3.65 27.38 5.80
CA ARG A 239 -2.47 26.56 6.10
C ARG A 239 -2.69 25.08 5.78
N ASN A 240 -3.86 24.55 6.14
CA ASN A 240 -4.18 23.14 5.92
C ASN A 240 -4.37 22.83 4.43
N GLY A 241 -5.06 23.69 3.69
CA GLY A 241 -5.17 23.57 2.24
C GLY A 241 -3.81 23.56 1.54
N GLN A 242 -2.92 24.48 1.91
CA GLN A 242 -1.57 24.54 1.35
C GLN A 242 -0.73 23.29 1.67
N ILE A 243 -0.88 22.70 2.86
CA ILE A 243 -0.25 21.42 3.20
C ILE A 243 -0.81 20.28 2.32
N ARG A 244 -2.12 20.28 2.06
CA ARG A 244 -2.77 19.26 1.21
C ARG A 244 -2.36 19.38 -0.25
N ILE A 245 -2.28 20.58 -0.83
CA ILE A 245 -1.72 20.81 -2.19
C ILE A 245 -0.33 20.20 -2.30
N ARG A 246 0.54 20.50 -1.34
CA ARG A 246 1.92 19.98 -1.34
C ARG A 246 1.96 18.46 -1.29
N THR A 247 1.03 17.86 -0.55
CA THR A 247 0.93 16.41 -0.43
C THR A 247 0.46 15.78 -1.74
N MET A 248 -0.47 16.42 -2.48
CA MET A 248 -0.92 15.99 -3.81
C MET A 248 0.20 16.11 -4.86
N LEU A 249 1.03 17.15 -4.75
CA LEU A 249 2.20 17.34 -5.61
C LEU A 249 3.28 16.26 -5.40
N ILE A 250 3.23 15.47 -4.33
CA ILE A 250 4.04 14.26 -4.17
C ILE A 250 3.34 13.11 -4.91
N THR A 251 3.46 13.12 -6.24
CA THR A 251 2.80 12.19 -7.15
C THR A 251 3.81 11.49 -8.07
N PRO A 252 3.56 10.24 -8.48
CA PRO A 252 4.31 9.61 -9.57
C PRO A 252 3.98 10.16 -10.96
N ASN A 253 2.88 10.90 -11.12
CA ASN A 253 2.38 11.34 -12.42
C ASN A 253 2.68 12.84 -12.66
N PRO A 254 3.55 13.18 -13.63
CA PRO A 254 3.85 14.57 -13.98
C PRO A 254 2.65 15.42 -14.41
N GLU A 255 1.65 14.84 -15.04
CA GLU A 255 0.50 15.60 -15.53
C GLU A 255 -0.36 16.13 -14.37
N ILE A 256 -0.42 15.39 -13.26
CA ILE A 256 -1.08 15.84 -12.02
C ILE A 256 -0.35 17.05 -11.44
N TRP A 257 0.98 17.07 -11.54
CA TRP A 257 1.78 18.21 -11.12
C TRP A 257 1.44 19.47 -11.93
N ASP A 258 1.43 19.37 -13.26
CA ASP A 258 1.06 20.48 -14.13
C ASP A 258 -0.39 20.92 -13.93
N TYR A 259 -1.31 19.96 -13.77
CA TYR A 259 -2.71 20.23 -13.49
C TYR A 259 -2.86 21.14 -12.26
N PHE A 260 -2.29 20.76 -11.11
CA PHE A 260 -2.40 21.56 -9.90
C PHE A 260 -1.64 22.89 -9.97
N LEU A 261 -0.51 22.97 -10.70
CA LEU A 261 0.19 24.25 -10.89
C LEU A 261 -0.62 25.22 -11.77
N ASN A 262 -1.29 24.71 -12.80
CA ASN A 262 -2.16 25.50 -13.67
C ASN A 262 -3.39 25.98 -12.91
N GLU A 263 -4.06 25.09 -12.18
CA GLU A 263 -5.21 25.45 -11.34
C GLU A 263 -4.81 26.45 -10.24
N ARG A 264 -3.61 26.31 -9.66
CA ARG A 264 -3.05 27.30 -8.73
C ARG A 264 -2.91 28.68 -9.36
N GLY A 265 -2.46 28.75 -10.61
CA GLY A 265 -2.34 29.99 -11.37
C GLY A 265 -3.70 30.66 -11.63
N LYS A 266 -4.73 29.87 -11.96
CA LYS A 266 -6.09 30.36 -12.22
C LYS A 266 -6.78 30.90 -10.96
N VAL A 267 -6.63 30.22 -9.84
CA VAL A 267 -7.33 30.57 -8.59
C VAL A 267 -6.63 31.73 -7.85
N LYS A 268 -5.53 32.30 -8.39
CA LYS A 268 -4.67 33.28 -7.68
C LYS A 268 -4.41 32.82 -6.23
N LEU A 269 -4.07 31.55 -6.05
CA LEU A 269 -3.66 31.03 -4.75
C LEU A 269 -2.28 31.63 -4.41
N THR A 270 -2.30 32.87 -3.94
CA THR A 270 -1.12 33.55 -3.42
C THR A 270 -0.74 32.85 -2.13
N PHE A 271 0.44 32.21 -2.14
CA PHE A 271 1.04 31.80 -0.87
C PHE A 271 1.22 33.06 -0.04
N ASP A 272 0.62 33.07 1.15
CA ASP A 272 0.92 34.09 2.14
C ASP A 272 2.45 34.11 2.37
N PRO A 273 3.14 35.22 2.11
CA PRO A 273 4.58 35.36 2.36
C PRO A 273 4.96 35.10 3.83
N SER A 274 4.04 35.29 4.78
CA SER A 274 4.23 34.98 6.20
C SER A 274 4.38 33.46 6.45
N MET A 275 3.95 32.64 5.50
CA MET A 275 3.99 31.17 5.52
C MET A 275 5.22 30.59 4.81
N ALA A 276 6.20 31.43 4.43
CA ALA A 276 7.47 31.06 3.81
C ALA A 276 8.33 30.07 4.63
N GLY A 277 8.02 29.86 5.91
CA GLY A 277 8.65 28.84 6.76
C GLY A 277 8.19 27.41 6.47
N LEU A 278 7.03 27.22 5.82
CA LEU A 278 6.60 25.90 5.37
C LEU A 278 7.22 25.68 4.00
N CYS A 279 8.17 24.74 3.89
CA CYS A 279 8.86 24.24 2.71
C CYS A 279 8.78 25.03 1.38
N SER A 280 9.89 25.68 1.00
CA SER A 280 10.09 26.24 -0.34
C SER A 280 9.96 25.19 -1.44
N MET A 281 9.73 25.60 -2.70
CA MET A 281 9.75 24.71 -3.87
C MET A 281 11.01 23.83 -3.91
N ARG A 282 12.13 24.34 -3.37
CA ARG A 282 13.37 23.58 -3.17
C ARG A 282 13.16 22.37 -2.25
N GLN A 283 12.51 22.51 -1.11
CA GLN A 283 12.25 21.40 -0.19
C GLN A 283 11.25 20.40 -0.78
N LEU A 284 10.20 20.86 -1.47
CA LEU A 284 9.27 19.98 -2.19
C LEU A 284 10.02 19.15 -3.26
N SER A 285 10.93 19.76 -4.02
CA SER A 285 11.78 19.05 -4.99
C SER A 285 12.68 17.97 -4.34
N VAL A 286 13.16 18.20 -3.12
CA VAL A 286 13.97 17.21 -2.37
C VAL A 286 13.08 16.03 -1.98
N CYS A 287 11.89 16.30 -1.44
CA CYS A 287 10.93 15.27 -1.06
C CYS A 287 10.56 14.38 -2.25
N ILE A 288 10.26 14.97 -3.40
CA ILE A 288 9.86 14.18 -4.57
C ILE A 288 11.04 13.41 -5.13
N ARG A 289 12.25 13.99 -5.16
CA ARG A 289 13.46 13.24 -5.57
C ARG A 289 13.68 12.01 -4.71
N SER A 290 13.60 12.17 -3.38
CA SER A 290 13.70 11.06 -2.43
C SER A 290 12.63 9.99 -2.70
N ARG A 291 11.38 10.40 -2.96
CA ARG A 291 10.29 9.48 -3.33
C ARG A 291 10.54 8.80 -4.68
N CYS A 292 11.04 9.52 -5.69
CA CYS A 292 11.34 8.95 -6.99
C CYS A 292 12.42 7.86 -6.89
N CYS A 293 13.48 8.09 -6.12
CA CYS A 293 14.50 7.08 -5.88
C CYS A 293 13.93 5.87 -5.13
N ARG A 294 13.14 6.12 -4.07
CA ARG A 294 12.57 5.06 -3.22
C ARG A 294 11.56 4.17 -3.95
N PHE A 295 10.75 4.75 -4.82
CA PHE A 295 9.62 4.07 -5.47
C PHE A 295 9.82 3.85 -6.97
N GLY A 296 10.98 4.20 -7.52
CA GLY A 296 11.30 4.02 -8.93
C GLY A 296 10.48 4.89 -9.89
N TRP A 297 10.04 6.08 -9.46
CA TRP A 297 9.24 7.00 -10.30
C TRP A 297 10.13 7.72 -11.33
N THR A 298 10.63 6.97 -12.31
CA THR A 298 11.62 7.43 -13.29
C THR A 298 11.09 8.54 -14.20
N GLU A 299 9.81 8.46 -14.61
CA GLU A 299 9.15 9.51 -15.40
C GLU A 299 9.08 10.84 -14.62
N MET A 300 8.59 10.80 -13.38
CA MET A 300 8.53 11.98 -12.52
C MET A 300 9.92 12.55 -12.23
N ALA A 301 10.92 11.69 -12.02
CA ALA A 301 12.30 12.13 -11.83
C ALA A 301 12.82 12.88 -13.06
N ARG A 302 12.63 12.32 -14.26
CA ARG A 302 13.03 12.97 -15.53
C ARG A 302 12.31 14.30 -15.73
N TYR A 303 11.01 14.33 -15.45
CA TYR A 303 10.19 15.53 -15.55
C TYR A 303 10.69 16.66 -14.63
N ILE A 304 10.96 16.37 -13.35
CA ILE A 304 11.47 17.37 -12.40
C ILE A 304 12.86 17.87 -12.81
N ILE A 305 13.73 16.99 -13.30
CA ILE A 305 15.07 17.37 -13.77
C ILE A 305 14.96 18.29 -15.01
N GLY A 306 14.04 17.99 -15.93
CA GLY A 306 13.75 18.85 -17.08
C GLY A 306 13.29 20.25 -16.66
N ARG A 307 12.27 20.32 -15.80
CA ARG A 307 11.74 21.58 -15.25
C ARG A 307 12.74 22.34 -14.36
N ALA A 308 13.68 21.66 -13.71
CA ALA A 308 14.71 22.31 -12.90
C ALA A 308 15.65 23.21 -13.73
N LYS A 309 15.84 22.92 -15.02
CA LYS A 309 16.58 23.78 -15.97
C LYS A 309 15.84 25.10 -16.22
N GLU A 310 14.52 25.04 -16.30
CA GLU A 310 13.65 26.19 -16.58
C GLU A 310 13.45 27.06 -15.33
N ILE A 311 13.46 26.47 -14.13
CA ILE A 311 13.13 27.14 -12.85
C ILE A 311 14.39 27.68 -12.13
N SER A 312 15.59 27.62 -12.74
CA SER A 312 16.85 28.08 -12.11
C SER A 312 17.08 27.47 -10.71
N LEU A 313 16.81 26.17 -10.55
CA LEU A 313 17.17 25.45 -9.32
C LEU A 313 18.66 25.04 -9.40
N PRO A 314 19.47 25.26 -8.35
CA PRO A 314 20.91 25.08 -8.43
C PRO A 314 21.29 23.61 -8.71
N TYR A 315 21.90 23.41 -9.88
CA TYR A 315 22.17 22.14 -10.56
C TYR A 315 23.25 21.24 -9.91
N LYS A 316 23.99 21.73 -8.91
CA LYS A 316 25.31 21.16 -8.55
C LYS A 316 25.34 19.94 -7.61
N GLN A 317 24.20 19.38 -7.17
CA GLN A 317 24.18 18.18 -6.29
C GLN A 317 23.45 16.97 -6.88
N ILE A 318 22.95 17.05 -8.12
CA ILE A 318 21.95 16.11 -8.65
C ILE A 318 22.58 14.87 -9.31
N HIS A 319 23.77 15.00 -9.91
CA HIS A 319 24.35 13.90 -10.70
C HIS A 319 24.98 12.77 -9.87
N LEU A 320 25.39 13.00 -8.62
CA LEU A 320 26.06 11.96 -7.83
C LEU A 320 25.11 10.96 -7.14
N GLN A 321 23.87 11.30 -6.79
CA GLN A 321 22.99 10.37 -6.05
C GLN A 321 22.18 9.43 -6.94
N ILE A 322 21.85 9.84 -8.16
CA ILE A 322 21.08 9.00 -9.10
C ILE A 322 21.97 7.93 -9.74
N ALA A 323 23.25 8.24 -10.00
CA ALA A 323 24.21 7.29 -10.56
C ALA A 323 24.71 6.22 -9.55
N ILE A 324 24.54 6.44 -8.24
CA ILE A 324 24.97 5.49 -7.20
C ILE A 324 23.85 4.49 -6.83
N SER A 325 22.63 4.70 -7.33
CA SER A 325 21.43 3.92 -6.95
C SER A 325 20.79 3.12 -8.09
N ALA A 326 21.36 3.19 -9.31
CA ALA A 326 21.03 2.34 -10.45
C ALA A 326 22.14 1.31 -10.62
#